data_AF-A0AA43EN39-F1
#
_entry.id   AF-A0AA43EN39-F1
#
_cell.length_a   1.000
_cell.length_b   1.000
_cell.length_c   1.000
_cell.angle_alpha   90.00
_cell.angle_beta   90.00
_cell.angle_gamma   90.00
#
_symmetry.space_group_name_H-M   'P 1'
#
loop_
_entity.id
_entity.type
_entity.pdbx_description
1 polymer ?
#
loop_
_entity_poly.entity_id
_entity_poly.type
_entity_poly.pdbx_seq_one_letter_code
_entity_poly.pdbx_strand_id
1 'polypeptide(L)'
;MKSCYARALLGSSLLIVAACASGPPLYKDEGPGAGQPGTGPETFKVLTYNAWHGLDTGEFWVTASETPEESKARLQFQVAQIAAAQPDVVLLQEVNPLPARAEQYVQALADRGLQYDEVHQVDACGIRLRGETALIPGLNNGLAILARRTLQLRKLTGLKLSGDLGRCDSASGVQLEELRYAVIGDVTIPETGEHYLVASTHLHSGIEAGAPFLATLERAHQAGYLLRYPEFRWEVEQDRLRRIGELDRLTRTL
;
A
#
# COMPACT_ATOMS: atom_id res chain seq x y z
N MET A 1 16.77 -0.08 4.73
CA MET A 1 15.44 0.11 5.33
C MET A 1 15.38 1.48 5.98
N LYS A 2 14.42 2.33 5.58
CA LYS A 2 14.08 3.53 6.35
C LYS A 2 12.91 3.16 7.24
N SER A 3 13.13 3.11 8.56
CA SER A 3 12.05 2.91 9.54
C SER A 3 11.50 4.27 9.92
N CYS A 4 10.22 4.52 9.68
CA CYS A 4 9.52 5.69 10.21
C CYS A 4 8.73 5.25 11.45
N TYR A 5 9.13 5.73 12.61
CA TYR A 5 8.38 5.54 13.86
C TYR A 5 7.45 6.75 14.05
N ALA A 6 6.14 6.52 14.06
CA ALA A 6 5.17 7.49 14.56
C ALA A 6 4.80 7.12 16.00
N ARG A 7 4.94 8.06 16.94
CA ARG A 7 4.50 7.92 18.33
C ARG A 7 3.37 8.92 18.55
N ALA A 8 2.13 8.44 18.59
CA ALA A 8 0.99 9.26 18.97
C ALA A 8 0.93 9.36 20.50
N LEU A 9 0.85 10.59 21.03
CA LEU A 9 0.50 10.86 22.42
C LEU A 9 -0.94 11.38 22.40
N LEU A 10 -1.88 10.62 22.98
CA LEU A 10 -3.29 10.97 22.98
C LEU A 10 -3.70 11.62 24.29
N GLY A 11 -3.98 12.92 24.22
CA GLY A 11 -5.04 13.56 24.98
C GLY A 11 -6.11 14.00 23.97
N SER A 12 -7.32 13.46 24.13
CA SER A 12 -8.61 13.90 23.56
C SER A 12 -8.59 14.48 22.13
N SER A 13 -9.00 13.65 21.17
CA SER A 13 -9.40 14.05 19.81
C SER A 13 -8.31 14.76 19.00
N LEU A 14 -7.28 14.03 18.58
CA LEU A 14 -6.34 14.51 17.57
C LEU A 14 -6.64 13.87 16.21
N LEU A 15 -7.50 14.55 15.45
CA LEU A 15 -7.57 14.42 14.00
C LEU A 15 -6.41 15.26 13.43
N ILE A 16 -5.35 14.65 12.89
CA ILE A 16 -4.42 15.38 12.01
C ILE A 16 -4.98 15.30 10.59
N VAL A 17 -5.92 16.20 10.31
CA VAL A 17 -6.31 16.58 8.95
C VAL A 17 -6.46 18.10 8.95
N ALA A 18 -5.53 18.80 8.30
CA ALA A 18 -5.69 20.21 7.98
C ALA A 18 -6.35 20.31 6.60
N ALA A 19 -7.69 20.30 6.57
CA ALA A 19 -8.49 20.87 5.48
C ALA A 19 -9.95 21.03 5.94
N CYS A 20 -10.47 22.25 5.89
CA CYS A 20 -11.86 22.57 6.19
C CYS A 20 -12.76 22.10 5.03
N ALA A 21 -13.61 21.10 5.27
CA ALA A 21 -14.87 20.93 4.53
C ALA A 21 -15.80 19.98 5.33
N SER A 22 -16.88 20.53 5.85
CA SER A 22 -17.93 19.80 6.58
C SER A 22 -18.83 19.03 5.61
N GLY A 23 -18.62 17.71 5.51
CA GLY A 23 -19.60 16.75 5.00
C GLY A 23 -20.10 15.85 6.14
N PRO A 24 -21.32 15.29 6.05
CA PRO A 24 -21.81 14.37 7.07
C PRO A 24 -20.96 13.10 7.10
N PRO A 25 -20.69 12.51 8.28
CA PRO A 25 -19.87 11.32 8.39
C PRO A 25 -20.51 10.14 7.66
N LEU A 26 -19.70 9.40 6.89
CA LEU A 26 -20.10 8.20 6.14
C LEU A 26 -20.39 6.99 7.03
N TYR A 27 -20.19 7.11 8.35
CA TYR A 27 -20.39 6.04 9.32
C TYR A 27 -21.29 6.54 10.46
N LYS A 28 -22.40 5.83 10.70
CA LYS A 28 -23.17 5.97 11.94
C LYS A 28 -22.51 5.10 12.99
N ASP A 29 -21.99 5.75 14.02
CA ASP A 29 -21.40 5.11 15.18
C ASP A 29 -22.52 4.49 16.04
N GLU A 30 -22.96 3.29 15.67
CA GLU A 30 -23.90 2.45 16.44
C GLU A 30 -23.16 1.24 17.04
N GLY A 31 -21.99 1.49 17.65
CA GLY A 31 -21.26 0.49 18.43
C GLY A 31 -22.00 0.08 19.71
N PRO A 32 -21.78 -1.15 20.22
CA PRO A 32 -22.43 -1.65 21.43
C PRO A 32 -22.05 -0.79 22.64
N GLY A 33 -23.04 -0.52 23.49
CA GLY A 33 -22.96 0.44 24.60
C GLY A 33 -21.70 0.28 25.47
N ALA A 34 -21.13 1.44 25.83
CA ALA A 34 -19.91 1.61 26.61
C ALA A 34 -19.80 0.62 27.79
N GLY A 35 -19.08 -0.47 27.55
CA GLY A 35 -18.39 -1.20 28.61
C GLY A 35 -17.31 -0.31 29.22
N GLN A 36 -16.92 -0.57 30.46
CA GLN A 36 -15.81 0.14 31.10
C GLN A 36 -14.57 0.12 30.18
N PRO A 37 -13.84 1.24 30.04
CA PRO A 37 -12.70 1.30 29.14
C PRO A 37 -11.65 0.29 29.60
N GLY A 38 -11.49 -0.79 28.84
CA GLY A 38 -10.26 -1.57 28.89
C GLY A 38 -9.10 -0.61 28.60
N THR A 39 -7.97 -0.79 29.28
CA THR A 39 -6.75 -0.08 28.88
C THR A 39 -6.26 -0.77 27.61
N GLY A 40 -6.61 -0.22 26.44
CA GLY A 40 -6.02 -0.63 25.18
C GLY A 40 -4.49 -0.48 25.19
N PRO A 41 -3.79 -1.00 24.18
CA PRO A 41 -2.34 -0.87 24.11
C PRO A 41 -1.93 0.61 24.12
N GLU A 42 -1.00 0.99 25.00
CA GLU A 42 -0.49 2.38 25.09
C GLU A 42 0.20 2.85 23.80
N THR A 43 0.59 1.92 22.91
CA THR A 43 1.26 2.20 21.65
C THR A 43 0.77 1.29 20.53
N PHE A 44 0.56 1.87 19.35
CA PHE A 44 0.18 1.17 18.11
C PHE A 44 1.31 1.26 17.07
N LYS A 45 1.99 0.16 16.77
CA LYS A 45 3.17 0.12 15.89
C LYS A 45 2.78 -0.23 14.47
N VAL A 46 3.01 0.70 13.54
CA VAL A 46 2.79 0.47 12.11
C VAL A 46 4.14 0.36 11.39
N LEU A 47 4.30 -0.71 10.62
CA LEU A 47 5.40 -0.89 9.68
C LEU A 47 4.89 -0.72 8.26
N THR A 48 5.60 0.03 7.42
CA THR A 48 5.31 0.09 5.98
C THR A 48 6.58 -0.14 5.18
N TYR A 49 6.50 -0.94 4.12
CA TYR A 49 7.56 -1.04 3.13
C TYR A 49 7.08 -1.65 1.81
N ASN A 50 7.82 -1.32 0.76
CA ASN A 50 7.66 -1.92 -0.56
C ASN A 50 8.37 -3.29 -0.58
N ALA A 51 7.61 -4.35 -0.83
CA ALA A 51 8.05 -5.72 -0.77
C ALA A 51 8.89 -6.14 -1.99
N TRP A 52 8.97 -5.33 -3.05
CA TRP A 52 9.56 -5.69 -4.35
C TRP A 52 8.82 -6.85 -5.03
N HIS A 53 8.24 -6.59 -6.20
CA HIS A 53 7.41 -7.59 -6.89
C HIS A 53 8.20 -8.70 -7.59
N GLY A 54 9.51 -8.50 -7.80
CA GLY A 54 10.37 -9.51 -8.45
C GLY A 54 10.06 -9.73 -9.93
N LEU A 55 9.63 -8.66 -10.62
CA LEU A 55 9.27 -8.70 -12.04
C LEU A 55 10.07 -7.66 -12.79
N ASP A 56 10.47 -8.00 -14.01
CA ASP A 56 10.89 -7.05 -15.03
C ASP A 56 9.70 -6.80 -15.95
N THR A 57 9.44 -5.53 -16.25
CA THR A 57 8.30 -5.11 -17.05
C THR A 57 8.78 -4.35 -18.28
N GLY A 58 8.21 -4.71 -19.43
CA GLY A 58 8.28 -3.92 -20.66
C GLY A 58 6.89 -3.50 -21.11
N GLU A 59 6.81 -2.79 -22.22
CA GLU A 59 5.55 -2.27 -22.76
C GLU A 59 4.52 -3.38 -23.06
N PHE A 60 4.98 -4.58 -23.44
CA PHE A 60 4.12 -5.69 -23.86
C PHE A 60 4.47 -7.03 -23.20
N TRP A 61 5.31 -7.02 -22.17
CA TRP A 61 5.77 -8.25 -21.53
C TRP A 61 6.08 -8.05 -20.05
N VAL A 62 6.00 -9.14 -19.30
CA VAL A 62 6.41 -9.22 -17.90
C VAL A 62 7.12 -10.55 -17.71
N THR A 63 8.29 -10.52 -17.08
CA THR A 63 9.07 -11.72 -16.74
C THR A 63 9.51 -11.65 -15.29
N ALA A 64 9.77 -12.80 -14.67
CA ALA A 64 10.37 -12.82 -13.34
C ALA A 64 11.80 -12.26 -13.44
N SER A 65 12.15 -11.32 -12.56
CA SER A 65 13.50 -10.78 -12.44
C SER A 65 14.37 -11.59 -11.48
N GLU A 66 13.77 -12.56 -10.79
CA GLU A 66 14.37 -13.38 -9.74
C GLU A 66 14.02 -14.86 -9.94
N THR A 67 14.95 -15.73 -9.56
CA THR A 67 14.72 -17.17 -9.45
C THR A 67 13.76 -17.48 -8.29
N PRO A 68 13.09 -18.66 -8.28
CA PRO A 68 12.25 -19.08 -7.15
C PRO A 68 13.01 -19.08 -5.80
N GLU A 69 14.29 -19.44 -5.82
CA GLU A 69 15.17 -19.47 -4.65
C GLU A 69 15.46 -18.06 -4.12
N GLU A 70 15.79 -17.11 -5.00
CA GLU A 70 15.99 -15.70 -4.64
C GLU A 70 14.71 -15.08 -4.08
N SER A 71 13.59 -15.35 -4.75
CA SER A 71 12.25 -14.93 -4.32
C SER A 71 11.89 -15.43 -2.93
N LYS A 72 12.25 -16.69 -2.63
CA LYS A 72 12.06 -17.29 -1.31
C LYS A 72 13.01 -16.69 -0.27
N ALA A 73 14.28 -16.49 -0.60
CA ALA A 73 15.27 -15.89 0.29
C ALA A 73 14.87 -14.45 0.68
N ARG A 74 14.38 -13.67 -0.29
CA ARG A 74 13.85 -12.32 -0.07
C ARG A 74 12.66 -12.32 0.89
N LEU A 75 11.67 -13.20 0.67
CA LEU A 75 10.54 -13.36 1.58
C LEU A 75 11.02 -13.70 3.00
N GLN A 76 11.93 -14.67 3.15
CA GLN A 76 12.45 -15.07 4.45
C GLN A 76 13.17 -13.93 5.17
N PHE A 77 13.96 -13.14 4.44
CA PHE A 77 14.60 -11.94 4.97
C PHE A 77 13.56 -10.92 5.44
N GLN A 78 12.56 -10.62 4.62
CA GLN A 78 11.48 -9.68 4.95
C GLN A 78 10.69 -10.12 6.19
N VAL A 79 10.30 -11.39 6.26
CA VAL A 79 9.64 -11.99 7.42
C VAL A 79 10.50 -11.87 8.67
N ALA A 80 11.81 -12.10 8.58
CA ALA A 80 12.71 -11.93 9.72
C ALA A 80 12.73 -10.49 10.24
N GLN A 81 12.67 -9.51 9.34
CA GLN A 81 12.66 -8.08 9.70
C GLN A 81 11.32 -7.67 10.32
N ILE A 82 10.19 -8.14 9.79
CA ILE A 82 8.87 -7.95 10.41
C ILE A 82 8.86 -8.59 11.80
N ALA A 83 9.33 -9.84 11.93
CA ALA A 83 9.34 -10.56 13.19
C ALA A 83 10.23 -9.89 14.26
N ALA A 84 11.35 -9.28 13.85
CA ALA A 84 12.21 -8.51 14.74
C ALA A 84 11.56 -7.19 15.19
N ALA A 85 10.85 -6.50 14.29
CA ALA A 85 10.16 -5.25 14.60
C ALA A 85 8.87 -5.45 15.42
N GLN A 86 8.25 -6.63 15.30
CA GLN A 86 6.97 -6.99 15.95
C GLN A 86 5.89 -5.90 15.83
N PRO A 87 5.58 -5.39 14.62
CA PRO A 87 4.56 -4.35 14.46
C PRO A 87 3.15 -4.88 14.75
N ASP A 88 2.24 -3.99 15.06
CA ASP A 88 0.82 -4.29 15.23
C ASP A 88 0.12 -4.40 13.87
N VAL A 89 0.51 -3.52 12.93
CA VAL A 89 0.06 -3.49 11.53
C VAL A 89 1.24 -3.37 10.58
N VAL A 90 1.19 -4.11 9.47
CA VAL A 90 2.15 -4.05 8.37
C VAL A 90 1.42 -3.65 7.09
N LEU A 91 1.91 -2.60 6.42
CA LEU A 91 1.41 -2.11 5.14
C LEU A 91 2.44 -2.46 4.06
N LEU A 92 2.08 -3.37 3.17
CA LEU A 92 2.95 -3.85 2.10
C LEU A 92 2.52 -3.28 0.76
N GLN A 93 3.51 -2.85 -0.03
CA GLN A 93 3.37 -2.55 -1.45
C GLN A 93 4.11 -3.59 -2.28
N GLU A 94 3.76 -3.73 -3.56
CA GLU A 94 4.40 -4.68 -4.49
C GLU A 94 4.43 -6.14 -4.03
N VAL A 95 3.33 -6.59 -3.43
CA VAL A 95 3.16 -7.99 -3.05
C VAL A 95 2.77 -8.77 -4.30
N ASN A 96 3.64 -9.70 -4.72
CA ASN A 96 3.40 -10.52 -5.91
C ASN A 96 3.88 -11.98 -5.69
N PRO A 97 3.12 -12.99 -6.17
CA PRO A 97 1.74 -12.91 -6.63
C PRO A 97 0.73 -12.91 -5.48
N LEU A 98 -0.32 -12.10 -5.55
CA LEU A 98 -1.47 -12.17 -4.65
C LEU A 98 -2.49 -13.24 -5.07
N PRO A 99 -3.31 -13.77 -4.15
CA PRO A 99 -3.21 -13.60 -2.69
C PRO A 99 -2.07 -14.42 -2.06
N ALA A 100 -1.56 -15.43 -2.77
CA ALA A 100 -0.65 -16.44 -2.25
C ALA A 100 0.57 -15.88 -1.49
N ARG A 101 1.17 -14.79 -1.96
CA ARG A 101 2.31 -14.17 -1.27
C ARG A 101 1.94 -13.57 0.08
N ALA A 102 0.77 -12.95 0.22
CA ALA A 102 0.31 -12.41 1.50
C ALA A 102 0.05 -13.55 2.51
N GLU A 103 -0.56 -14.64 2.06
CA GLU A 103 -0.76 -15.86 2.85
C GLU A 103 0.59 -16.47 3.30
N GLN A 104 1.59 -16.49 2.42
CA GLN A 104 2.95 -16.93 2.77
C GLN A 104 3.60 -16.06 3.85
N TYR A 105 3.38 -14.73 3.85
CA TYR A 105 3.83 -13.87 4.95
C TYR A 105 3.18 -14.27 6.27
N VAL A 106 1.85 -14.44 6.29
CA VAL A 106 1.10 -14.84 7.49
C VAL A 106 1.60 -16.18 8.02
N GLN A 107 1.75 -17.19 7.15
CA GLN A 107 2.25 -18.50 7.55
C GLN A 107 3.68 -18.43 8.10
N ALA A 108 4.59 -17.73 7.42
CA ALA A 108 5.98 -17.63 7.85
C ALA A 108 6.16 -16.82 9.15
N LEU A 109 5.25 -15.88 9.45
CA LEU A 109 5.18 -15.19 10.74
C LEU A 109 4.61 -16.11 11.83
N ALA A 110 3.60 -16.92 11.50
CA ALA A 110 3.02 -17.90 12.41
C ALA A 110 4.05 -18.96 12.84
N ASP A 111 4.90 -19.42 11.91
CA ASP A 111 6.02 -20.32 12.19
C ASP A 111 7.05 -19.72 13.18
N ARG A 112 7.04 -18.40 13.35
CA ARG A 112 7.86 -17.63 14.31
C ARG A 112 7.09 -17.25 15.57
N GLY A 113 5.90 -17.82 15.79
CA GLY A 113 5.05 -17.54 16.94
C GLY A 113 4.26 -16.23 16.86
N LEU A 114 4.16 -15.62 15.67
CA LEU A 114 3.47 -14.34 15.47
C LEU A 114 2.23 -14.54 14.61
N GLN A 115 1.04 -14.40 15.20
CA GLN A 115 -0.23 -14.57 14.49
C GLN A 115 -0.69 -13.24 13.88
N TYR A 116 -0.86 -13.22 12.57
CA TYR A 116 -1.43 -12.12 11.81
C TYR A 116 -2.60 -12.60 10.97
N ASP A 117 -3.51 -11.68 10.65
CA ASP A 117 -4.47 -11.83 9.56
C ASP A 117 -4.08 -10.87 8.43
N GLU A 118 -4.52 -11.15 7.20
CA GLU A 118 -4.22 -10.32 6.03
C GLU A 118 -5.47 -9.91 5.27
N VAL A 119 -5.40 -8.72 4.66
CA VAL A 119 -6.29 -8.32 3.57
C VAL A 119 -5.48 -7.71 2.45
N HIS A 120 -5.90 -7.91 1.20
CA HIS A 120 -5.13 -7.47 0.05
C HIS A 120 -5.98 -6.83 -1.04
N GLN A 121 -5.33 -6.14 -1.97
CA GLN A 121 -5.91 -5.62 -3.21
C GLN A 121 -4.90 -5.74 -4.34
N VAL A 122 -5.29 -6.39 -5.44
CA VAL A 122 -4.49 -6.42 -6.67
C VAL A 122 -4.58 -5.05 -7.36
N ASP A 123 -3.43 -4.51 -7.77
CA ASP A 123 -3.31 -3.26 -8.49
C ASP A 123 -2.68 -3.42 -9.89
N ALA A 124 -2.03 -4.56 -10.17
CA ALA A 124 -1.61 -4.92 -11.52
C ALA A 124 -1.83 -6.41 -11.82
N CYS A 125 -2.58 -6.69 -12.88
CA CYS A 125 -3.07 -8.02 -13.24
C CYS A 125 -2.96 -8.35 -14.73
N GLY A 126 -2.64 -7.38 -15.59
CA GLY A 126 -2.66 -7.57 -17.04
C GLY A 126 -4.06 -7.97 -17.53
N ILE A 127 -4.14 -9.00 -18.39
CA ILE A 127 -5.41 -9.63 -18.78
C ILE A 127 -5.52 -10.97 -18.06
N ARG A 128 -6.42 -11.05 -17.08
CA ARG A 128 -6.72 -12.25 -16.30
C ARG A 128 -8.19 -12.63 -16.45
N LEU A 129 -8.41 -13.79 -17.05
CA LEU A 129 -9.70 -14.46 -17.06
C LEU A 129 -9.90 -15.20 -15.74
N ARG A 130 -11.11 -15.70 -15.48
CA ARG A 130 -11.42 -16.37 -14.21
C ARG A 130 -10.47 -17.54 -13.93
N GLY A 131 -9.98 -17.60 -12.68
CA GLY A 131 -9.14 -18.70 -12.20
C GLY A 131 -7.66 -18.51 -12.54
N GLU A 132 -7.01 -19.57 -12.99
CA GLU A 132 -5.57 -19.58 -13.31
C GLU A 132 -5.25 -19.07 -14.72
N THR A 133 -6.27 -18.78 -15.53
CA THR A 133 -6.10 -18.33 -16.91
C THR A 133 -5.75 -16.85 -16.97
N ALA A 134 -4.46 -16.56 -17.08
CA ALA A 134 -3.95 -15.21 -17.35
C ALA A 134 -3.16 -15.18 -18.66
N LEU A 135 -3.31 -14.09 -19.42
CA LEU A 135 -2.48 -13.85 -20.61
C LEU A 135 -1.01 -13.67 -20.23
N ILE A 136 -0.76 -13.11 -19.05
CA ILE A 136 0.56 -12.92 -18.45
C ILE A 136 0.58 -13.70 -17.12
N PRO A 137 0.97 -14.99 -17.15
CA PRO A 137 1.13 -15.79 -15.94
C PRO A 137 2.15 -15.14 -14.99
N GLY A 138 1.89 -15.18 -13.68
CA GLY A 138 2.81 -14.63 -12.67
C GLY A 138 2.65 -13.14 -12.35
N LEU A 139 1.87 -12.40 -13.14
CA LEU A 139 1.43 -11.04 -12.80
C LEU A 139 0.14 -11.10 -11.98
N ASN A 140 0.26 -10.84 -10.67
CA ASN A 140 -0.88 -10.54 -9.80
C ASN A 140 -0.39 -9.66 -8.63
N ASN A 141 0.17 -8.51 -8.98
CA ASN A 141 0.81 -7.61 -8.04
C ASN A 141 -0.21 -6.76 -7.29
N GLY A 142 0.10 -6.40 -6.05
CA GLY A 142 -0.71 -5.43 -5.34
C GLY A 142 -0.22 -5.06 -3.96
N LEU A 143 -1.20 -4.79 -3.12
CA LEU A 143 -1.06 -4.25 -1.78
C LEU A 143 -1.59 -5.26 -0.78
N ALA A 144 -0.96 -5.35 0.39
CA ALA A 144 -1.48 -6.13 1.51
C ALA A 144 -1.39 -5.35 2.81
N ILE A 145 -2.35 -5.58 3.69
CA ILE A 145 -2.33 -5.14 5.09
C ILE A 145 -2.30 -6.41 5.91
N LEU A 146 -1.34 -6.50 6.83
CA LEU A 146 -1.32 -7.54 7.84
C LEU A 146 -1.56 -6.86 9.19
N ALA A 147 -2.38 -7.44 10.05
CA ALA A 147 -2.51 -6.97 11.43
C ALA A 147 -2.42 -8.15 12.38
N ARG A 148 -1.94 -7.92 13.60
CA ARG A 148 -1.99 -8.94 14.65
C ARG A 148 -3.39 -9.51 14.75
N ARG A 149 -3.53 -10.83 14.83
CA ARG A 149 -4.85 -11.49 14.91
C ARG A 149 -5.69 -11.00 16.09
N THR A 150 -5.03 -10.51 17.14
CA THR A 150 -5.69 -9.88 18.29
C THR A 150 -6.39 -8.57 17.95
N LEU A 151 -6.09 -7.92 16.82
CA LEU A 151 -6.59 -6.59 16.42
C LEU A 151 -7.68 -6.63 15.33
N GLN A 152 -8.36 -7.78 15.14
CA GLN A 152 -9.53 -7.96 14.26
C GLN A 152 -9.48 -7.13 12.96
N LEU A 153 -8.69 -7.57 11.99
CA LEU A 153 -8.57 -6.91 10.70
C LEU A 153 -9.74 -7.28 9.78
N ARG A 154 -10.37 -6.27 9.18
CA ARG A 154 -11.40 -6.44 8.15
C ARG A 154 -11.10 -5.58 6.94
N LYS A 155 -11.21 -6.14 5.73
CA LYS A 155 -11.14 -5.37 4.49
C LYS A 155 -12.41 -4.54 4.35
N LEU A 156 -12.28 -3.22 4.24
CA LEU A 156 -13.42 -2.36 3.89
C LEU A 156 -13.57 -2.27 2.38
N THR A 157 -12.50 -1.92 1.67
CA THR A 157 -12.56 -1.76 0.21
C THR A 157 -11.18 -1.77 -0.45
N GLY A 158 -11.17 -2.01 -1.76
CA GLY A 158 -10.07 -1.65 -2.65
C GLY A 158 -10.46 -0.41 -3.46
N LEU A 159 -9.86 0.74 -3.15
CA LEU A 159 -10.17 2.00 -3.82
C LEU A 159 -9.26 2.19 -5.03
N LYS A 160 -9.81 2.23 -6.24
CA LYS A 160 -9.06 2.63 -7.44
C LYS A 160 -8.76 4.13 -7.36
N LEU A 161 -7.49 4.50 -7.33
CA LEU A 161 -7.00 5.88 -7.26
C LEU A 161 -6.86 6.51 -8.64
N SER A 162 -6.24 5.80 -9.58
CA SER A 162 -6.06 6.23 -10.97
C SER A 162 -6.25 5.09 -11.96
N GLY A 163 -6.35 5.46 -13.24
CA GLY A 163 -6.52 4.53 -14.36
C GLY A 163 -8.02 4.27 -14.59
N ASP A 164 -8.58 4.85 -15.63
CA ASP A 164 -9.95 4.72 -16.08
C ASP A 164 -10.19 3.40 -16.81
N LEU A 165 -9.22 2.94 -17.61
CA LEU A 165 -9.33 1.78 -18.50
C LEU A 165 -8.84 0.50 -17.84
N GLY A 166 -9.71 -0.05 -17.00
CA GLY A 166 -9.51 -1.38 -16.43
C GLY A 166 -9.89 -1.50 -14.96
N ARG A 167 -9.75 -2.72 -14.47
CA ARG A 167 -9.95 -3.12 -13.09
C ARG A 167 -9.20 -4.41 -12.82
N CYS A 168 -8.54 -4.48 -11.67
CA CYS A 168 -7.92 -5.70 -11.18
C CYS A 168 -8.60 -6.15 -9.88
N ASP A 169 -8.93 -7.43 -9.82
CA ASP A 169 -9.37 -8.15 -8.64
C ASP A 169 -8.54 -9.45 -8.53
N SER A 170 -8.58 -10.13 -7.38
CA SER A 170 -7.69 -11.28 -7.12
C SER A 170 -7.86 -12.45 -8.11
N ALA A 171 -9.07 -12.64 -8.66
CA ALA A 171 -9.41 -13.78 -9.51
C ALA A 171 -9.63 -13.44 -10.99
N SER A 172 -9.72 -12.15 -11.34
CA SER A 172 -9.97 -11.68 -12.70
C SER A 172 -9.66 -10.20 -12.84
N GLY A 173 -9.32 -9.76 -14.05
CA GLY A 173 -9.12 -8.35 -14.31
C GLY A 173 -8.67 -8.07 -15.73
N VAL A 174 -8.85 -6.83 -16.13
CA VAL A 174 -8.31 -6.30 -17.38
C VAL A 174 -7.63 -4.99 -17.05
N GLN A 175 -6.36 -4.88 -17.40
CA GLN A 175 -5.54 -3.72 -17.21
C GLN A 175 -5.03 -3.26 -18.59
N LEU A 176 -5.56 -2.13 -19.07
CA LEU A 176 -5.16 -1.53 -20.34
C LEU A 176 -4.25 -0.31 -20.16
N GLU A 177 -4.07 0.12 -18.91
CA GLU A 177 -3.17 1.19 -18.52
C GLU A 177 -2.69 0.99 -17.09
N GLU A 178 -1.91 1.94 -16.57
CA GLU A 178 -1.48 1.91 -15.18
C GLU A 178 -2.66 2.19 -14.23
N LEU A 179 -3.07 1.15 -13.52
CA LEU A 179 -4.05 1.27 -12.45
C LEU A 179 -3.32 1.47 -11.13
N ARG A 180 -3.81 2.41 -10.31
CA ARG A 180 -3.32 2.60 -8.94
C ARG A 180 -4.46 2.38 -7.97
N TYR A 181 -4.18 1.69 -6.88
CA TYR A 181 -5.17 1.36 -5.86
C TYR A 181 -4.68 1.76 -4.46
N ALA A 182 -5.63 1.81 -3.53
CA ALA A 182 -5.40 1.65 -2.11
C ALA A 182 -6.19 0.45 -1.61
N VAL A 183 -5.63 -0.32 -0.68
CA VAL A 183 -6.40 -1.25 0.15
C VAL A 183 -6.71 -0.56 1.46
N ILE A 184 -7.98 -0.55 1.86
CA ILE A 184 -8.45 0.08 3.09
C ILE A 184 -8.97 -1.02 4.02
N GLY A 185 -8.42 -1.07 5.23
CA GLY A 185 -8.80 -1.97 6.30
C GLY A 185 -9.30 -1.22 7.52
N ASP A 186 -10.15 -1.90 8.28
CA ASP A 186 -10.60 -1.55 9.61
C ASP A 186 -9.90 -2.49 10.60
N VAL A 187 -9.22 -1.92 11.59
CA VAL A 187 -8.51 -2.64 12.65
C VAL A 187 -9.20 -2.29 13.96
N THR A 188 -9.80 -3.29 14.61
CA THR A 188 -10.55 -3.10 15.85
C THR A 188 -9.76 -3.63 17.03
N ILE A 189 -9.59 -2.83 18.08
CA ILE A 189 -9.02 -3.28 19.35
C ILE A 189 -10.16 -3.87 20.21
N PRO A 190 -10.24 -5.21 20.38
CA PRO A 190 -11.43 -5.82 20.99
C PRO A 190 -11.66 -5.38 22.44
N GLU A 191 -10.59 -5.07 23.18
CA GLU A 191 -10.67 -4.68 24.59
C GLU A 191 -11.31 -3.30 24.81
N THR A 192 -11.16 -2.40 23.84
CA THR A 192 -11.67 -1.01 23.90
C THR A 192 -12.84 -0.76 22.97
N GLY A 193 -13.00 -1.59 21.93
CA GLY A 193 -13.90 -1.33 20.81
C GLY A 193 -13.42 -0.20 19.90
N GLU A 194 -12.18 0.28 20.03
CA GLU A 194 -11.65 1.34 19.18
C GLU A 194 -11.36 0.83 17.77
N HIS A 195 -11.75 1.63 16.78
CA HIS A 195 -11.58 1.36 15.36
C HIS A 195 -10.52 2.26 14.74
N TYR A 196 -9.59 1.66 14.01
CA TYR A 196 -8.54 2.35 13.27
C TYR A 196 -8.66 2.05 11.79
N LEU A 197 -8.86 3.10 11.00
CA LEU A 197 -8.77 3.03 9.54
C LEU A 197 -7.30 3.00 9.12
N VAL A 198 -6.93 1.95 8.40
CA VAL A 198 -5.58 1.78 7.85
C VAL A 198 -5.66 1.65 6.33
N ALA A 199 -4.77 2.34 5.64
CA ALA A 199 -4.69 2.30 4.18
C ALA A 199 -3.26 2.05 3.73
N SER A 200 -3.07 1.05 2.86
CA SER A 200 -1.83 0.89 2.08
C SER A 200 -2.09 1.36 0.66
N THR A 201 -1.15 2.08 0.07
CA THR A 201 -1.18 2.52 -1.33
C THR A 201 0.21 2.54 -1.92
N HIS A 202 0.29 2.41 -3.24
CA HIS A 202 1.51 2.59 -4.01
C HIS A 202 1.20 3.47 -5.22
N LEU A 203 1.52 4.77 -5.09
CA LEU A 203 1.17 5.80 -6.08
C LEU A 203 1.93 5.63 -7.40
N HIS A 204 1.59 6.45 -8.39
CA HIS A 204 2.27 6.49 -9.69
C HIS A 204 3.81 6.57 -9.58
N SER A 205 4.50 5.64 -10.25
CA SER A 205 5.94 5.42 -10.21
C SER A 205 6.77 6.35 -11.12
N GLY A 206 6.20 7.46 -11.56
CA GLY A 206 6.89 8.48 -12.34
C GLY A 206 8.01 9.19 -11.57
N ILE A 207 8.68 10.12 -12.23
CA ILE A 207 9.88 10.78 -11.69
C ILE A 207 9.52 11.64 -10.47
N GLU A 208 10.28 11.50 -9.38
CA GLU A 208 10.04 12.25 -8.16
C GLU A 208 10.43 13.73 -8.32
N ALA A 209 9.46 14.63 -8.13
CA ALA A 209 9.65 16.07 -8.31
C ALA A 209 10.15 16.77 -7.03
N GLY A 210 11.07 16.14 -6.29
CA GLY A 210 11.64 16.72 -5.07
C GLY A 210 12.45 17.98 -5.37
N ALA A 211 12.39 19.00 -4.51
CA ALA A 211 13.14 20.24 -4.71
C ALA A 211 14.65 20.04 -5.01
N PRO A 212 15.37 19.11 -4.33
CA PRO A 212 16.77 18.84 -4.67
C PRO A 212 16.97 18.27 -6.08
N PHE A 213 16.05 17.42 -6.53
CA PHE A 213 16.07 16.84 -7.88
C PHE A 213 15.80 17.93 -8.93
N LEU A 214 14.77 18.75 -8.72
CA LEU A 214 14.44 19.86 -9.62
C LEU A 214 15.59 20.86 -9.76
N ALA A 215 16.24 21.22 -8.65
CA ALA A 215 17.42 22.07 -8.67
C ALA A 215 18.61 21.42 -9.41
N THR A 216 18.71 20.09 -9.37
CA THR A 216 19.73 19.36 -10.14
C THR A 216 19.44 19.39 -11.64
N LEU A 217 18.18 19.25 -12.05
CA LEU A 217 17.78 19.37 -13.45
C LEU A 217 18.05 20.77 -13.99
N GLU A 218 17.75 21.80 -13.21
CA GLU A 218 18.01 23.19 -13.59
C GLU A 218 19.52 23.46 -13.77
N ARG A 219 20.37 22.96 -12.85
CA ARG A 219 21.83 23.04 -13.01
C ARG A 219 22.32 22.29 -14.25
N ALA A 220 21.80 21.09 -14.52
CA ALA A 220 22.16 20.33 -15.70
C ALA A 220 21.76 21.04 -17.00
N HIS A 221 20.62 21.72 -17.00
CA HIS A 221 20.19 22.57 -18.11
C HIS A 221 21.11 23.78 -18.31
N GLN A 222 21.43 24.53 -17.24
CA GLN A 222 22.34 25.67 -17.28
C GLN A 222 23.74 25.29 -17.77
N ALA A 223 24.21 24.08 -17.44
CA ALA A 223 25.49 23.55 -17.89
C ALA A 223 25.46 22.95 -19.32
N GLY A 224 24.30 22.97 -20.01
CA GLY A 224 24.15 22.45 -21.36
C GLY A 224 24.04 20.92 -21.48
N TYR A 225 23.92 20.19 -20.37
CA TYR A 225 23.78 18.73 -20.36
C TYR A 225 22.34 18.26 -20.61
N LEU A 226 21.35 19.12 -20.35
CA LEU A 226 19.93 18.82 -20.53
C LEU A 226 19.29 19.76 -21.55
N LEU A 227 19.31 19.32 -22.81
CA LEU A 227 18.84 20.11 -23.96
C LEU A 227 17.32 20.25 -24.03
N ARG A 228 16.58 19.21 -23.61
CA ARG A 228 15.10 19.16 -23.59
C ARG A 228 14.54 19.45 -22.18
N TYR A 229 15.09 20.45 -21.51
CA TYR A 229 14.71 20.76 -20.14
C TYR A 229 13.23 21.15 -19.98
N PRO A 230 12.63 22.00 -20.82
CA PRO A 230 11.21 22.35 -20.68
C PRO A 230 10.28 21.15 -20.78
N GLU A 231 10.51 20.26 -21.76
CA GLU A 231 9.70 19.05 -21.96
C GLU A 231 9.86 18.08 -20.80
N PHE A 232 11.11 17.81 -20.39
CA PHE A 232 11.38 16.92 -19.28
C PHE A 232 10.83 17.46 -17.96
N ARG A 233 10.95 18.78 -17.72
CA ARG A 233 10.39 19.41 -16.51
C ARG A 233 8.88 19.32 -16.48
N TRP A 234 8.23 19.45 -17.64
CA TRP A 234 6.79 19.26 -17.81
C TRP A 234 6.38 17.83 -17.46
N GLU A 235 7.06 16.81 -17.98
CA GLU A 235 6.80 15.39 -17.66
C GLU A 235 6.89 15.12 -16.14
N VAL A 236 7.97 15.57 -15.50
CA VAL A 236 8.15 15.46 -14.03
C VAL A 236 7.00 16.13 -13.26
N GLU A 237 6.50 17.25 -13.77
CA GLU A 237 5.38 17.95 -13.16
C GLU A 237 4.05 17.21 -13.33
N GLN A 238 3.81 16.61 -14.51
CA GLN A 238 2.62 15.78 -14.73
C GLN A 238 2.61 14.57 -13.80
N ASP A 239 3.75 13.89 -13.62
CA ASP A 239 3.87 12.78 -12.68
C ASP A 239 3.56 13.21 -11.24
N ARG A 240 4.01 14.40 -10.84
CA ARG A 240 3.71 14.97 -9.52
C ARG A 240 2.22 15.26 -9.36
N LEU A 241 1.60 15.93 -10.34
CA LEU A 241 0.18 16.27 -10.31
C LEU A 241 -0.70 15.03 -10.27
N ARG A 242 -0.32 13.98 -11.01
CA ARG A 242 -1.01 12.68 -10.97
C ARG A 242 -1.01 12.08 -9.57
N ARG A 243 0.16 11.99 -8.91
CA ARG A 243 0.25 11.49 -7.52
C ARG A 243 -0.56 12.33 -6.53
N ILE A 244 -0.62 13.65 -6.72
CA ILE A 244 -1.45 14.54 -5.90
C ILE A 244 -2.92 14.21 -6.09
N GLY A 245 -3.38 14.00 -7.33
CA GLY A 245 -4.75 13.57 -7.61
C GLY A 245 -5.10 12.21 -6.99
N GLU A 246 -4.17 11.26 -7.02
CA GLU A 246 -4.33 9.95 -6.37
C GLU A 246 -4.47 10.08 -4.84
N LEU A 247 -3.62 10.90 -4.20
CA LEU A 247 -3.70 11.17 -2.76
C LEU A 247 -4.98 11.91 -2.38
N ASP A 248 -5.33 12.93 -3.14
CA ASP A 248 -6.55 13.71 -2.93
C ASP A 248 -7.79 12.80 -2.99
N ARG A 249 -7.87 11.90 -3.96
CA ARG A 249 -8.94 10.89 -4.04
C ARG A 249 -9.00 9.97 -2.82
N LEU A 250 -7.85 9.51 -2.33
CA LEU A 250 -7.78 8.72 -1.09
C LEU A 250 -8.31 9.53 0.09
N THR A 251 -7.79 10.74 0.30
CA THR A 251 -8.15 11.58 1.45
C THR A 251 -9.61 12.04 1.48
N ARG A 252 -10.28 12.19 0.32
CA ARG A 252 -11.72 12.49 0.27
C ARG A 252 -12.62 11.29 0.56
N THR A 253 -12.06 10.08 0.48
CA THR A 253 -12.79 8.83 0.70
C THR A 253 -12.71 8.36 2.15
N LEU A 254 -11.60 8.68 2.83
CA LEU A 254 -11.40 8.45 4.27
C LEU A 254 -12.14 9.51 5.10
#